data_AF-A0A8J3SE74-F1
#
_entry.id   AF-A0A8J3SE74-F1
#
_cell.length_a   1.000
_cell.length_b   1.000
_cell.length_c   1.000
_cell.angle_alpha   90.00
_cell.angle_beta   90.00
_cell.angle_gamma   90.00
#
_symmetry.space_group_name_H-M   'P 1'
#
loop_
_entity.id
_entity.type
_entity.pdbx_description
1 polymer ?
#
loop_
_entity_poly.entity_id
_entity_poly.type
_entity_poly.pdbx_seq_one_letter_code
_entity_poly.pdbx_strand_id
1 'polypeptide(L)'
;MHPDSPISATLVCWGNAWLTGRAGLDEAADRVERQGGPQLAAGPDGDVPLRSLLADLRVEGMTSLRLALPVAGDPLGLTGPPPFNAAAIEAGQAAVAVLPGRCLGLVPVRDRRGSSYAGVRWEVFDAAAAVPDVPSLAEAERDLTLTMHAATDALRGVEGPAQGHRPVRADSDGLAPGYPARAHRVAALAARLAAVIRLADDRGLTSGQIAVRGQALRDLDRAVRRARVAAHHAITELV
;
A
#
# COMPACT_ATOMS: atom_id res chain seq x y z
N MET A 1 6.83 12.62 9.56
CA MET A 1 6.61 11.25 9.06
C MET A 1 5.11 11.01 9.00
N HIS A 2 4.58 10.75 7.81
CA HIS A 2 3.13 10.70 7.58
C HIS A 2 2.57 9.34 8.05
N PRO A 3 1.65 9.31 9.02
CA PRO A 3 1.08 8.09 9.58
C PRO A 3 0.47 7.10 8.58
N ASP A 4 0.03 7.61 7.42
CA ASP A 4 -0.90 6.94 6.52
C ASP A 4 -0.32 6.69 5.11
N SER A 5 0.99 6.88 4.90
CA SER A 5 1.61 6.54 3.62
C SER A 5 2.04 5.08 3.65
N PRO A 6 1.53 4.20 2.76
CA PRO A 6 1.84 2.78 2.85
C PRO A 6 3.24 2.53 2.31
N ILE A 7 4.20 2.50 3.23
CA ILE A 7 5.61 2.18 2.97
C ILE A 7 5.76 0.79 2.32
N SER A 8 4.87 -0.15 2.59
CA SER A 8 4.81 -1.45 1.91
C SER A 8 4.58 -1.33 0.41
N ALA A 9 3.81 -0.34 -0.05
CA ALA A 9 3.60 -0.10 -1.48
C ALA A 9 4.92 0.28 -2.17
N THR A 10 5.72 1.14 -1.52
CA THR A 10 7.02 1.59 -2.03
C THR A 10 8.04 0.47 -2.02
N LEU A 11 8.09 -0.33 -0.94
CA LEU A 11 8.93 -1.52 -0.87
C LEU A 11 8.61 -2.50 -2.00
N VAL A 12 7.33 -2.83 -2.20
CA VAL A 12 6.90 -3.75 -3.27
C VAL A 12 7.24 -3.20 -4.66
N CYS A 13 6.97 -1.91 -4.87
CA CYS A 13 7.20 -1.23 -6.14
C CYS A 13 8.67 -1.25 -6.55
N TRP A 14 9.55 -0.76 -5.68
CA TRP A 14 10.98 -0.67 -5.96
C TRP A 14 11.69 -2.01 -5.84
N GLY A 15 11.24 -2.87 -4.93
CA GLY A 15 11.74 -4.24 -4.80
C GLY A 15 11.48 -5.06 -6.06
N ASN A 16 10.28 -4.98 -6.66
CA ASN A 16 10.01 -5.67 -7.93
C ASN A 16 10.77 -5.05 -9.11
N ALA A 17 10.95 -3.73 -9.15
CA ALA A 17 11.81 -3.10 -10.15
C ALA A 17 13.27 -3.60 -10.04
N TRP A 18 13.77 -3.78 -8.82
CA TRP A 18 15.08 -4.40 -8.59
C TRP A 18 15.13 -5.87 -9.02
N LEU A 19 14.13 -6.67 -8.64
CA LEU A 19 14.05 -8.10 -9.01
C LEU A 19 14.01 -8.32 -10.53
N THR A 20 13.40 -7.38 -11.26
CA THR A 20 13.31 -7.39 -12.74
C THR A 20 14.49 -6.69 -13.43
N GLY A 21 15.50 -6.24 -12.68
CA GLY A 21 16.71 -5.60 -13.22
C GLY A 21 16.50 -4.18 -13.74
N ARG A 22 15.40 -3.51 -13.37
CA ARG A 22 15.06 -2.14 -13.76
C ARG A 22 15.59 -1.08 -12.81
N ALA A 23 16.01 -1.47 -11.61
CA ALA A 23 16.63 -0.62 -10.60
C ALA A 23 17.72 -1.40 -9.82
N GLY A 24 18.63 -0.68 -9.18
CA GLY A 24 19.60 -1.27 -8.25
C GLY A 24 19.00 -1.51 -6.85
N LEU A 25 19.61 -2.39 -6.06
CA LEU A 25 19.19 -2.62 -4.66
C LEU A 25 19.33 -1.35 -3.81
N ASP A 26 20.44 -0.61 -3.98
CA ASP A 26 20.66 0.65 -3.25
C ASP A 26 19.60 1.69 -3.60
N GLU A 27 19.27 1.84 -4.89
CA GLU A 27 18.19 2.74 -5.29
C GLU A 27 16.85 2.32 -4.67
N ALA A 28 16.54 1.01 -4.66
CA ALA A 28 15.30 0.53 -4.05
C ALA A 28 15.25 0.83 -2.54
N ALA A 29 16.36 0.62 -1.81
CA ALA A 29 16.45 0.92 -0.39
C ALA A 29 16.33 2.44 -0.12
N ASP A 30 17.05 3.28 -0.87
CA ASP A 30 17.01 4.73 -0.75
C ASP A 30 15.60 5.31 -0.95
N ARG A 31 14.82 4.71 -1.84
CA ARG A 31 13.43 5.13 -2.12
C ARG A 31 12.51 4.84 -0.94
N VAL A 32 12.67 3.68 -0.32
CA VAL A 32 11.92 3.32 0.88
C VAL A 32 12.36 4.22 2.05
N GLU A 33 13.67 4.44 2.22
CA GLU A 33 14.21 5.29 3.28
C GLU A 33 13.76 6.75 3.16
N ARG A 34 13.71 7.30 1.93
CA ARG A 34 13.21 8.66 1.69
C ARG A 34 11.77 8.86 2.17
N GLN A 35 10.95 7.82 2.08
CA GLN A 35 9.54 7.88 2.49
C GLN A 35 9.35 7.59 3.98
N GLY A 36 10.05 6.59 4.52
CA GLY A 36 9.82 6.04 5.84
C GLY A 36 10.90 6.35 6.89
N GLY A 37 11.96 7.07 6.53
CA GLY A 37 13.16 7.19 7.36
C GLY A 37 13.99 5.89 7.34
N PRO A 38 14.95 5.73 8.26
CA PRO A 38 15.79 4.53 8.32
C PRO A 38 14.97 3.23 8.39
N GLN A 39 15.39 2.21 7.63
CA GLN A 39 14.66 0.95 7.49
C GLN A 39 15.44 -0.21 8.10
N LEU A 40 14.88 -0.83 9.15
CA LEU A 40 15.42 -2.02 9.80
C LEU A 40 14.46 -3.19 9.62
N ALA A 41 14.94 -4.41 9.63
CA ALA A 41 14.12 -5.62 9.64
C ALA A 41 14.52 -6.52 10.81
N ALA A 42 13.56 -7.20 11.40
CA ALA A 42 13.82 -8.20 12.43
C ALA A 42 14.53 -9.41 11.81
N GLY A 43 15.76 -9.66 12.24
CA GLY A 43 16.55 -10.84 11.92
C GLY A 43 16.68 -11.78 13.13
N PRO A 44 17.21 -13.01 12.93
CA PRO A 44 17.35 -14.01 13.99
C PRO A 44 18.30 -13.56 15.12
N ASP A 45 19.37 -12.83 14.78
CA ASP A 45 20.38 -12.34 15.73
C ASP A 45 20.19 -10.85 16.11
N GLY A 46 19.07 -10.25 15.70
CA GLY A 46 18.77 -8.84 15.94
C GLY A 46 18.34 -8.08 14.67
N ASP A 47 18.20 -6.77 14.81
CA ASP A 47 17.76 -5.92 13.71
C ASP A 47 18.86 -5.78 12.64
N VAL A 48 18.51 -6.06 11.40
CA VAL A 48 19.38 -5.89 10.23
C VAL A 48 18.87 -4.77 9.33
N PRO A 49 19.72 -4.09 8.54
CA PRO A 49 19.25 -3.16 7.53
C PRO A 49 18.31 -3.84 6.52
N LEU A 50 17.26 -3.14 6.08
CA LEU A 50 16.31 -3.68 5.10
C LEU A 50 17.00 -4.17 3.81
N ARG A 51 18.03 -3.44 3.35
CA ARG A 51 18.86 -3.83 2.20
C ARG A 51 19.51 -5.21 2.36
N SER A 52 19.95 -5.55 3.58
CA SER A 52 20.60 -6.83 3.87
C SER A 52 19.59 -7.96 3.82
N LEU A 53 18.42 -7.78 4.46
CA LEU A 53 17.31 -8.73 4.36
C LEU A 53 16.94 -8.99 2.89
N LEU A 54 16.76 -7.94 2.09
CA LEU A 54 16.39 -8.09 0.68
C LEU A 54 17.44 -8.88 -0.10
N ALA A 55 18.73 -8.57 0.09
CA ALA A 55 19.84 -9.30 -0.54
C ALA A 55 19.82 -10.79 -0.16
N ASP A 56 19.63 -11.11 1.12
CA ASP A 56 19.56 -12.49 1.61
C ASP A 56 18.36 -13.23 0.99
N LEU A 57 17.18 -12.61 0.97
CA LEU A 57 16.00 -13.18 0.31
C LEU A 57 16.21 -13.43 -1.18
N ARG A 58 16.99 -12.59 -1.86
CA ARG A 58 17.33 -12.79 -3.28
C ARG A 58 18.24 -14.00 -3.50
N VAL A 59 19.17 -14.25 -2.58
CA VAL A 59 20.02 -15.45 -2.57
C VAL A 59 19.18 -16.70 -2.30
N GLU A 60 18.19 -16.60 -1.41
CA GLU A 60 17.21 -17.66 -1.14
C GLU A 60 16.21 -17.90 -2.30
N GLY A 61 16.27 -17.11 -3.37
CA GLY A 61 15.47 -17.30 -4.57
C GLY A 61 14.16 -16.53 -4.60
N MET A 62 14.02 -15.43 -3.84
CA MET A 62 12.87 -14.53 -3.94
C MET A 62 12.63 -14.10 -5.39
N THR A 63 11.40 -14.31 -5.86
CA THR A 63 10.98 -14.08 -7.25
C THR A 63 10.18 -12.79 -7.42
N SER A 64 9.38 -12.44 -6.42
CA SER A 64 8.52 -11.26 -6.43
C SER A 64 8.15 -10.84 -5.01
N LEU A 65 7.71 -9.58 -4.91
CA LEU A 65 7.05 -9.02 -3.74
C LEU A 65 5.59 -8.73 -4.10
N ARG A 66 4.65 -9.12 -3.24
CA ARG A 66 3.22 -8.83 -3.39
C ARG A 66 2.79 -7.82 -2.34
N LEU A 67 2.02 -6.82 -2.75
CA LEU A 67 1.41 -5.84 -1.86
C LEU A 67 0.11 -6.36 -1.25
N ALA A 68 -0.05 -6.19 0.06
CA ALA A 68 -1.32 -6.34 0.77
C ALA A 68 -1.69 -5.01 1.47
N LEU A 69 -2.95 -4.59 1.34
CA LEU A 69 -3.50 -3.38 1.98
C LEU A 69 -4.80 -3.74 2.73
N PRO A 70 -4.71 -4.59 3.76
CA PRO A 70 -5.87 -5.08 4.47
C PRO A 70 -6.48 -4.02 5.40
N VAL A 71 -7.78 -4.14 5.66
CA VAL A 71 -8.46 -3.47 6.78
C VAL A 71 -9.37 -4.48 7.48
N ALA A 72 -9.88 -4.12 8.65
CA ALA A 72 -10.88 -4.93 9.34
C ALA A 72 -12.10 -5.19 8.43
N GLY A 73 -12.40 -6.46 8.16
CA GLY A 73 -13.51 -6.89 7.30
C GLY A 73 -13.19 -6.98 5.80
N ASP A 74 -12.00 -6.59 5.36
CA ASP A 74 -11.56 -6.67 3.96
C ASP A 74 -10.04 -6.97 3.90
N PRO A 75 -9.63 -8.26 4.06
CA PRO A 75 -8.24 -8.69 4.15
C PRO A 75 -7.55 -8.77 2.78
N LEU A 76 -7.63 -7.69 1.99
CA LEU A 76 -7.13 -7.61 0.63
C LEU A 76 -5.63 -7.95 0.52
N GLY A 77 -5.31 -8.99 -0.25
CA GLY A 77 -3.93 -9.43 -0.49
C GLY A 77 -3.36 -10.40 0.55
N LEU A 78 -4.15 -10.78 1.56
CA LEU A 78 -3.74 -11.73 2.60
C LEU A 78 -4.32 -13.13 2.36
N THR A 79 -3.52 -14.16 2.67
CA THR A 79 -3.92 -15.57 2.57
C THR A 79 -3.66 -16.38 3.85
N GLY A 80 -3.25 -15.72 4.94
CA GLY A 80 -2.84 -16.38 6.18
C GLY A 80 -1.32 -16.52 6.28
N PRO A 81 -0.82 -17.12 7.38
CA PRO A 81 -1.55 -17.65 8.53
C PRO A 81 -2.13 -16.55 9.46
N PRO A 82 -2.98 -16.89 10.44
CA PRO A 82 -3.63 -15.91 11.32
C PRO A 82 -2.70 -14.89 12.01
N PRO A 83 -1.49 -15.26 12.50
CA PRO A 83 -0.57 -14.30 13.10
C PRO A 83 -0.15 -13.19 12.13
N PHE A 84 0.21 -13.56 10.89
CA PHE A 84 0.55 -12.60 9.85
C PHE A 84 -0.65 -11.72 9.48
N ASN A 85 -1.84 -12.31 9.33
CA ASN A 85 -3.03 -11.55 8.98
C ASN A 85 -3.40 -10.53 10.05
N ALA A 86 -3.32 -10.90 11.33
CA ALA A 86 -3.62 -10.00 12.44
C ALA A 86 -2.65 -8.81 12.45
N ALA A 87 -1.34 -9.07 12.37
CA ALA A 87 -0.32 -8.03 12.33
C ALA A 87 -0.47 -7.10 11.11
N ALA A 88 -0.74 -7.68 9.92
CA ALA A 88 -0.95 -6.91 8.71
C ALA A 88 -2.22 -6.04 8.75
N ILE A 89 -3.32 -6.55 9.33
CA ILE A 89 -4.56 -5.77 9.53
C ILE A 89 -4.32 -4.63 10.52
N GLU A 90 -3.60 -4.87 11.62
CA GLU A 90 -3.27 -3.84 12.61
C GLU A 90 -2.40 -2.73 12.00
N ALA A 91 -1.39 -3.09 11.20
CA ALA A 91 -0.55 -2.13 10.48
C ALA A 91 -1.27 -1.48 9.28
N GLY A 92 -2.36 -2.07 8.80
CA GLY A 92 -3.10 -1.67 7.59
C GLY A 92 -2.37 -1.92 6.26
N GLN A 93 -1.23 -2.61 6.31
CA GLN A 93 -0.36 -2.87 5.16
C GLN A 93 0.62 -4.01 5.44
N ALA A 94 1.01 -4.73 4.39
CA ALA A 94 2.12 -5.67 4.41
C ALA A 94 2.72 -5.85 3.02
N ALA A 95 3.98 -6.29 2.97
CA ALA A 95 4.60 -6.82 1.76
C ALA A 95 4.82 -8.33 1.93
N VAL A 96 4.59 -9.13 0.89
CA VAL A 96 4.79 -10.58 0.92
C VAL A 96 5.88 -10.95 -0.06
N ALA A 97 7.02 -11.40 0.44
CA ALA A 97 8.10 -11.97 -0.35
C ALA A 97 7.75 -13.39 -0.78
N VAL A 98 7.82 -13.66 -2.08
CA VAL A 98 7.50 -14.97 -2.69
C VAL A 98 8.79 -15.71 -2.97
N LEU A 99 9.02 -16.82 -2.25
CA LEU A 99 10.18 -17.71 -2.40
C LEU A 99 9.74 -19.08 -2.94
N PRO A 100 10.67 -19.94 -3.39
CA PRO A 100 10.35 -21.31 -3.76
C PRO A 100 9.81 -22.09 -2.54
N GLY A 101 8.55 -22.49 -2.60
CA GLY A 101 7.92 -23.34 -1.57
C GLY A 101 7.46 -22.64 -0.29
N ARG A 102 7.76 -21.34 -0.10
CA ARG A 102 7.27 -20.55 1.05
C ARG A 102 7.06 -19.07 0.70
N CYS A 103 6.34 -18.36 1.54
CA CYS A 103 6.26 -16.89 1.48
C CYS A 103 6.60 -16.30 2.85
N LEU A 104 7.16 -15.10 2.85
CA LEU A 104 7.43 -14.33 4.07
C LEU A 104 6.65 -13.03 4.03
N GLY A 105 5.95 -12.73 5.12
CA GLY A 105 5.24 -11.47 5.33
C GLY A 105 6.12 -10.45 6.04
N LEU A 106 6.21 -9.24 5.48
CA LEU A 106 6.92 -8.10 6.04
C LEU A 106 5.88 -7.05 6.46
N VAL A 107 5.75 -6.84 7.76
CA VAL A 107 4.80 -5.89 8.35
C VAL A 107 5.57 -4.69 8.91
N PRO A 108 5.26 -3.45 8.49
CA PRO A 108 5.98 -2.28 8.98
C PRO A 108 5.46 -1.85 10.35
N VAL A 109 6.37 -1.78 11.31
CA VAL A 109 6.15 -1.25 12.65
C VAL A 109 6.95 0.05 12.79
N ARG A 110 6.37 1.05 13.44
CA ARG A 110 7.09 2.31 13.69
C ARG A 110 8.21 2.09 14.68
N ASP A 111 9.43 2.45 14.28
CA ASP A 111 10.58 2.43 15.17
C ASP A 111 10.85 3.86 15.69
N ARG A 112 10.67 4.05 16.99
CA ARG A 112 10.87 5.33 17.69
C ARG A 112 11.95 5.15 18.75
N ARG A 113 13.18 5.52 18.41
CA ARG A 113 14.35 5.43 19.30
C ARG A 113 14.72 6.82 19.83
N GLY A 114 14.21 7.18 20.99
CA GLY A 114 14.36 8.52 21.54
C GLY A 114 13.50 9.56 20.80
N SER A 115 13.80 10.84 20.99
CA SER A 115 12.96 11.96 20.53
C SER A 115 13.13 12.36 19.07
N SER A 116 14.30 12.10 18.47
CA SER A 116 14.64 12.56 17.12
C SER A 116 14.64 11.46 16.06
N TYR A 117 14.62 10.19 16.46
CA TYR A 117 14.60 9.06 15.53
C TYR A 117 13.15 8.67 15.21
N ALA A 118 12.85 8.62 13.93
CA ALA A 118 11.65 7.99 13.42
C ALA A 118 12.05 7.17 12.19
N GLY A 119 11.96 5.86 12.31
CA GLY A 119 12.20 4.89 11.24
C GLY A 119 11.09 3.85 11.17
N VAL A 120 11.32 2.82 10.37
CA VAL A 120 10.41 1.67 10.24
C VAL A 120 11.21 0.40 10.53
N ARG A 121 10.68 -0.44 11.41
CA ARG A 121 11.13 -1.79 11.65
C ARG A 121 10.16 -2.76 10.99
N TRP A 122 10.66 -3.62 10.12
CA TRP A 122 9.89 -4.67 9.45
C TRP A 122 9.88 -5.92 10.31
N GLU A 123 8.72 -6.29 10.83
CA GLU A 123 8.52 -7.60 11.45
C GLU A 123 8.32 -8.65 10.36
N VAL A 124 9.00 -9.78 10.51
CA VAL A 124 9.00 -10.88 9.55
C VAL A 124 8.14 -12.01 10.07
N PHE A 125 7.18 -12.46 9.27
CA PHE A 125 6.26 -13.55 9.58
C PHE A 125 6.32 -14.60 8.47
N ASP A 126 5.98 -15.85 8.80
CA ASP A 126 5.61 -16.81 7.77
C ASP A 126 4.30 -16.36 7.09
N ALA A 127 4.24 -16.48 5.77
CA ALA A 127 3.05 -16.21 4.97
C ALA A 127 2.67 -17.43 4.13
N ALA A 128 1.37 -17.63 3.91
CA ALA A 128 0.88 -18.71 3.07
C ALA A 128 1.32 -18.52 1.61
N ALA A 129 1.73 -19.61 0.97
CA ALA A 129 2.12 -19.61 -0.45
C ALA A 129 0.92 -19.43 -1.40
N ALA A 130 -0.32 -19.54 -0.91
CA ALA A 130 -1.52 -19.35 -1.70
C ALA A 130 -1.53 -17.98 -2.38
N VAL A 131 -2.05 -17.94 -3.61
CA VAL A 131 -2.22 -16.70 -4.38
C VAL A 131 -3.46 -15.97 -3.84
N PRO A 132 -3.34 -14.71 -3.40
CA PRO A 132 -4.49 -13.96 -2.93
C PRO A 132 -5.44 -13.64 -4.09
N ASP A 133 -6.73 -13.61 -3.79
CA ASP A 133 -7.76 -13.14 -4.71
C ASP A 133 -7.71 -11.61 -4.78
N VAL A 134 -7.03 -11.10 -5.81
CA VAL A 134 -6.89 -9.67 -6.09
C VAL A 134 -7.38 -9.39 -7.51
N PRO A 135 -8.08 -8.26 -7.74
CA PRO A 135 -8.59 -7.94 -9.07
C PRO A 135 -7.45 -7.66 -10.03
N SER A 136 -7.65 -7.98 -11.31
CA SER A 136 -6.74 -7.54 -12.37
C SER A 136 -6.70 -6.01 -12.47
N LEU A 137 -5.64 -5.47 -13.09
CA LEU A 137 -5.54 -4.02 -13.30
C LEU A 137 -6.75 -3.44 -14.05
N ALA A 138 -7.29 -4.17 -15.02
CA ALA A 138 -8.43 -3.72 -15.81
C ALA A 138 -9.74 -3.69 -14.99
N GLU A 139 -9.98 -4.72 -14.19
CA GLU A 139 -11.14 -4.78 -13.28
C GLU A 139 -11.05 -3.69 -12.22
N ALA A 140 -9.88 -3.51 -11.61
CA ALA A 140 -9.68 -2.51 -10.56
C ALA A 140 -9.84 -1.07 -11.08
N GLU A 141 -9.39 -0.77 -12.30
CA GLU A 141 -9.61 0.54 -12.94
C GLU A 141 -11.10 0.79 -13.24
N ARG A 142 -11.80 -0.23 -13.75
CA ARG A 142 -13.23 -0.15 -14.02
C ARG A 142 -14.02 0.08 -12.73
N ASP A 143 -13.75 -0.70 -11.69
CA ASP A 143 -14.40 -0.60 -10.39
C ASP A 143 -14.14 0.76 -9.72
N LEU A 144 -12.89 1.25 -9.79
CA LEU A 144 -12.54 2.59 -9.31
C LEU A 144 -13.33 3.69 -10.03
N THR A 145 -13.46 3.58 -11.36
CA THR A 145 -14.21 4.56 -12.16
C THR A 145 -15.68 4.56 -11.79
N LEU A 146 -16.31 3.39 -11.73
CA LEU A 146 -17.73 3.25 -11.36
C LEU A 146 -17.99 3.75 -9.94
N THR A 147 -17.14 3.39 -8.98
CA THR A 147 -17.27 3.82 -7.59
C THR A 147 -17.06 5.32 -7.44
N MET A 148 -16.12 5.91 -8.18
CA MET A 148 -15.90 7.36 -8.21
C MET A 148 -17.15 8.11 -8.71
N HIS A 149 -17.79 7.62 -9.77
CA HIS A 149 -19.05 8.20 -10.26
C HIS A 149 -20.16 8.08 -9.21
N ALA A 150 -20.37 6.88 -8.66
CA ALA A 150 -21.39 6.65 -7.63
C ALA A 150 -21.18 7.51 -6.37
N ALA A 151 -19.92 7.63 -5.91
CA ALA A 151 -19.56 8.48 -4.79
C ALA A 151 -19.81 9.96 -5.10
N THR A 152 -19.46 10.42 -6.31
CA THR A 152 -19.72 11.79 -6.75
C THR A 152 -21.21 12.09 -6.70
N ASP A 153 -22.04 11.20 -7.27
CA ASP A 153 -23.50 11.37 -7.30
C ASP A 153 -24.11 11.36 -5.89
N ALA A 154 -23.68 10.45 -5.02
CA ALA A 154 -24.13 10.41 -3.63
C ALA A 154 -23.77 11.70 -2.86
N LEU A 155 -22.60 12.28 -3.15
CA LEU A 155 -22.13 13.50 -2.48
C LEU A 155 -22.76 14.79 -3.03
N ARG A 156 -23.45 14.77 -4.18
CA ARG A 156 -24.13 15.97 -4.72
C ARG A 156 -25.21 16.52 -3.79
N GLY A 157 -25.86 15.66 -3.00
CA GLY A 157 -26.88 16.04 -2.01
C GLY A 157 -26.31 16.37 -0.63
N VAL A 158 -24.99 16.30 -0.45
CA VAL A 158 -24.32 16.60 0.82
C VAL A 158 -23.91 18.07 0.83
N GLU A 159 -24.84 18.93 1.24
CA GLU A 159 -24.59 20.36 1.42
C GLU A 159 -24.00 20.64 2.80
N GLY A 160 -22.76 21.14 2.83
CA GLY A 160 -22.08 21.64 4.02
C GLY A 160 -21.35 22.95 3.69
N PRO A 161 -20.82 23.67 4.70
CA PRO A 161 -20.04 24.88 4.45
C PRO A 161 -18.91 24.58 3.48
N ALA A 162 -18.71 25.47 2.48
CA ALA A 162 -17.67 25.30 1.47
C ALA A 162 -16.32 25.08 2.17
N GLN A 163 -15.81 23.85 2.09
CA GLN A 163 -14.50 23.53 2.61
C GLN A 163 -13.51 24.20 1.67
N GLY A 164 -12.79 25.20 2.17
CA GLY A 164 -11.80 25.93 1.37
C GLY A 164 -10.90 24.96 0.62
N HIS A 165 -10.55 25.29 -0.63
CA HIS A 165 -9.72 24.44 -1.50
C HIS A 165 -8.37 24.19 -0.83
N ARG A 166 -8.22 23.07 -0.14
CA ARG A 166 -6.94 22.63 0.41
C ARG A 166 -6.16 21.98 -0.73
N PRO A 167 -4.93 22.44 -1.02
CA PRO A 167 -4.12 21.80 -2.04
C PRO A 167 -3.89 20.34 -1.64
N VAL A 168 -4.37 19.42 -2.47
CA VAL A 168 -4.17 18.00 -2.29
C VAL A 168 -2.79 17.66 -2.87
N ARG A 169 -1.78 17.54 -2.01
CA ARG A 169 -0.51 16.92 -2.39
C ARG A 169 -0.63 15.41 -2.20
N ALA A 170 -0.72 14.69 -3.32
CA ALA A 170 -0.41 13.27 -3.32
C ALA A 170 1.12 13.15 -3.32
N ASP A 171 1.70 12.84 -2.17
CA ASP A 171 3.10 12.40 -2.10
C ASP A 171 3.18 11.00 -2.73
N SER A 172 3.34 10.97 -4.05
CA SER A 172 3.61 9.74 -4.79
C SER A 172 4.70 10.04 -5.80
N ASP A 173 5.87 9.45 -5.59
CA ASP A 173 6.98 9.41 -6.55
C ASP A 173 6.65 8.59 -7.83
N GLY A 174 5.39 8.17 -7.99
CA GLY A 174 4.95 7.26 -9.03
C GLY A 174 5.37 5.81 -8.77
N LEU A 175 5.02 4.93 -9.71
CA LEU A 175 5.59 3.58 -9.75
C LEU A 175 7.03 3.64 -10.27
N ALA A 176 7.84 2.65 -9.89
CA ALA A 176 9.21 2.48 -10.33
C ALA A 176 9.26 2.14 -11.85
N PRO A 177 10.43 2.24 -12.50
CA PRO A 177 10.59 1.81 -13.88
C PRO A 177 10.23 0.33 -14.07
N GLY A 178 9.63 -0.01 -15.21
CA GLY A 178 9.25 -1.39 -15.57
C GLY A 178 7.75 -1.68 -15.47
N TYR A 179 6.99 -0.84 -14.77
CA TYR A 179 5.53 -0.95 -14.72
C TYR A 179 4.88 -0.46 -16.02
N PRO A 180 3.74 -1.06 -16.44
CA PRO A 180 3.04 -0.62 -17.64
C PRO A 180 2.45 0.79 -17.45
N ALA A 181 2.39 1.60 -18.51
CA ALA A 181 1.87 2.97 -18.45
C ALA A 181 0.45 3.06 -17.88
N ARG A 182 -0.38 2.02 -18.09
CA ARG A 182 -1.71 1.90 -17.48
C ARG A 182 -1.64 1.85 -15.96
N ALA A 183 -0.73 1.06 -15.39
CA ALA A 183 -0.54 0.96 -13.94
C ALA A 183 -0.09 2.30 -13.33
N HIS A 184 0.81 3.03 -14.00
CA HIS A 184 1.21 4.37 -13.56
C HIS A 184 0.01 5.33 -13.45
N ARG A 185 -0.88 5.35 -14.45
CA ARG A 185 -2.07 6.21 -14.43
C ARG A 185 -3.03 5.82 -13.31
N VAL A 186 -3.32 4.52 -13.15
CA VAL A 186 -4.22 4.01 -12.11
C VAL A 186 -3.65 4.29 -10.71
N ALA A 187 -2.36 4.03 -10.47
CA ALA A 187 -1.71 4.30 -9.20
C ALA A 187 -1.73 5.80 -8.86
N ALA A 188 -1.46 6.68 -9.84
CA ALA A 188 -1.51 8.12 -9.63
C ALA A 188 -2.93 8.63 -9.29
N LEU A 189 -3.96 8.10 -9.97
CA LEU A 189 -5.35 8.42 -9.65
C LEU A 189 -5.71 7.94 -8.24
N ALA A 190 -5.38 6.70 -7.90
CA ALA A 190 -5.66 6.13 -6.60
C ALA A 190 -4.94 6.89 -5.45
N ALA A 191 -3.69 7.33 -5.66
CA ALA A 191 -2.97 8.16 -4.70
C ALA A 191 -3.63 9.52 -4.48
N ARG A 192 -4.10 10.18 -5.54
CA ARG A 192 -4.85 11.44 -5.44
C ARG A 192 -6.17 11.26 -4.69
N LEU A 193 -6.95 10.23 -5.02
CA LEU A 193 -8.21 9.94 -4.35
C LEU A 193 -8.00 9.60 -2.87
N ALA A 194 -6.99 8.80 -2.52
CA ALA A 194 -6.62 8.53 -1.13
C ALA A 194 -6.30 9.82 -0.35
N ALA A 195 -5.58 10.75 -0.98
CA ALA A 195 -5.29 12.04 -0.37
C ALA A 195 -6.55 12.90 -0.17
N VAL A 196 -7.50 12.88 -1.12
CA VAL A 196 -8.80 13.56 -1.00
C VAL A 196 -9.63 12.96 0.14
N ILE A 197 -9.73 11.63 0.23
CA ILE A 197 -10.51 10.92 1.26
C ILE A 197 -10.03 11.32 2.65
N ARG A 198 -8.72 11.39 2.88
CA ARG A 198 -8.14 11.79 4.19
C ARG A 198 -8.41 13.24 4.58
N LEU A 199 -8.71 14.10 3.61
CA LEU A 199 -9.04 15.50 3.87
C LEU A 199 -10.54 15.71 4.13
N ALA A 200 -11.36 14.67 3.94
CA ALA A 200 -12.78 14.76 4.20
C ALA A 200 -13.05 15.09 5.68
N ASP A 201 -14.01 15.98 5.91
CA ASP A 201 -14.32 16.52 7.23
C ASP A 201 -15.84 16.73 7.34
N ASP A 202 -16.43 16.32 8.46
CA ASP A 202 -17.88 16.27 8.63
C ASP A 202 -18.48 17.54 9.25
N ARG A 203 -17.65 18.56 9.52
CA ARG A 203 -18.11 19.83 10.11
C ARG A 203 -19.24 20.46 9.29
N GLY A 204 -20.35 20.76 9.97
CA GLY A 204 -21.51 21.43 9.39
C GLY A 204 -22.49 20.53 8.64
N LEU A 205 -22.31 19.20 8.71
CA LEU A 205 -23.25 18.23 8.13
C LEU A 205 -24.28 17.74 9.16
N THR A 206 -25.48 17.44 8.69
CA THR A 206 -26.51 16.73 9.47
C THR A 206 -26.12 15.25 9.64
N SER A 207 -26.73 14.56 10.62
CA SER A 207 -26.49 13.13 10.85
C SER A 207 -26.74 12.26 9.60
N GLY A 208 -27.80 12.56 8.84
CA GLY A 208 -28.11 11.86 7.58
C GLY A 208 -27.04 12.08 6.51
N GLN A 209 -26.55 13.31 6.36
CA GLN A 209 -25.48 13.64 5.41
C GLN A 209 -24.15 13.00 5.81
N ILE A 210 -23.82 12.94 7.10
CA ILE A 210 -22.64 12.24 7.62
C ILE A 210 -22.72 10.74 7.26
N ALA A 211 -23.88 10.12 7.42
CA ALA A 211 -24.07 8.71 7.08
C ALA A 211 -23.87 8.43 5.58
N VAL A 212 -24.49 9.24 4.71
CA VAL A 212 -24.35 9.13 3.25
C VAL A 212 -22.90 9.34 2.81
N ARG A 213 -22.26 10.42 3.29
CA ARG A 213 -20.85 10.71 2.98
C ARG A 213 -19.94 9.60 3.47
N GLY A 214 -20.12 9.15 4.71
CA GLY A 214 -19.33 8.08 5.30
C GLY A 214 -19.40 6.79 4.48
N GLN A 215 -20.59 6.42 3.97
CA GLN A 215 -20.74 5.25 3.11
C GLN A 215 -20.02 5.42 1.77
N ALA A 216 -20.24 6.55 1.08
CA ALA A 216 -19.59 6.85 -0.19
C ALA A 216 -18.06 6.85 -0.08
N LEU A 217 -17.51 7.42 0.99
CA LEU A 217 -16.06 7.45 1.22
C LEU A 217 -15.49 6.07 1.56
N ARG A 218 -16.21 5.23 2.31
CA ARG A 218 -15.78 3.84 2.57
C ARG A 218 -15.74 2.99 1.30
N ASP A 219 -16.74 3.15 0.44
CA ASP A 219 -16.79 2.44 -0.84
C ASP A 219 -15.68 2.91 -1.77
N LEU A 220 -15.44 4.23 -1.84
CA LEU A 220 -14.33 4.79 -2.60
C LEU A 220 -12.96 4.35 -2.06
N ASP A 221 -12.76 4.33 -0.74
CA ASP A 221 -11.53 3.82 -0.11
C ASP A 221 -11.27 2.35 -0.50
N ARG A 222 -12.32 1.51 -0.46
CA ARG A 222 -12.26 0.11 -0.86
C ARG A 222 -11.77 -0.05 -2.30
N ALA A 223 -12.32 0.72 -3.24
CA ALA A 223 -11.94 0.70 -4.65
C ALA A 223 -10.51 1.25 -4.86
N VAL A 224 -10.14 2.31 -4.14
CA VAL A 224 -8.78 2.88 -4.15
C VAL A 224 -7.74 1.86 -3.69
N ARG A 225 -7.99 1.14 -2.59
CA ARG A 225 -7.06 0.09 -2.11
C ARG A 225 -6.87 -1.03 -3.14
N ARG A 226 -7.95 -1.52 -3.75
CA ARG A 226 -7.91 -2.52 -4.84
C ARG A 226 -7.11 -2.03 -6.05
N ALA A 227 -7.37 -0.81 -6.51
CA ALA A 227 -6.62 -0.19 -7.60
C ALA A 227 -5.12 -0.06 -7.31
N ARG A 228 -4.75 0.28 -6.07
CA ARG A 228 -3.33 0.33 -5.66
C ARG A 228 -2.69 -1.05 -5.68
N VAL A 229 -3.33 -2.07 -5.08
CA VAL A 229 -2.81 -3.45 -5.08
C VAL A 229 -2.62 -3.95 -6.51
N ALA A 230 -3.65 -3.83 -7.35
CA ALA A 230 -3.58 -4.26 -8.75
C ALA A 230 -2.49 -3.54 -9.56
N ALA A 231 -2.34 -2.22 -9.37
CA ALA A 231 -1.27 -1.46 -10.04
C ALA A 231 0.15 -1.90 -9.63
N HIS A 232 0.35 -2.31 -8.37
CA HIS A 232 1.65 -2.78 -7.88
C HIS A 232 1.97 -4.23 -8.28
N HIS A 233 0.93 -5.02 -8.60
CA HIS A 233 1.07 -6.39 -9.11
C HIS A 233 1.19 -6.44 -10.64
N ALA A 234 0.85 -5.36 -11.36
CA ALA A 234 0.90 -5.32 -12.83
C ALA A 234 2.28 -5.62 -13.45
N ILE A 235 3.39 -5.48 -12.70
CA ILE A 235 4.72 -5.85 -13.18
C ILE A 235 4.94 -7.37 -13.22
N THR A 236 4.25 -8.13 -12.36
CA THR A 236 4.34 -9.60 -12.33
C THR A 236 3.43 -10.27 -13.36
N GLU A 237 2.45 -9.55 -13.91
CA GLU A 237 1.60 -10.02 -15.03
C GLU A 237 2.34 -9.99 -16.38
N LEU A 238 3.51 -9.33 -16.46
CA LEU A 238 4.30 -9.18 -17.69
C LEU A 238 5.36 -10.28 -17.88
N VAL A 239 5.46 -11.22 -16.94
CA VAL A 239 6.39 -12.36 -16.95
C VAL A 239 5.60 -13.65 -17.10
#